data_AF-A0A2R6AZM9-F1
#
_entry.id   AF-A0A2R6AZM9-F1
#
_cell.length_a   1.000
_cell.length_b   1.000
_cell.length_c   1.000
_cell.angle_alpha   90.00
_cell.angle_beta   90.00
_cell.angle_gamma   90.00
#
_symmetry.space_group_name_H-M   'P 1'
#
loop_
_entity.id
_entity.type
_entity.pdbx_description
1 polymer ?
#
loop_
_entity_poly.entity_id
_entity_poly.type
_entity_poly.pdbx_seq_one_letter_code
_entity_poly.pdbx_strand_id
1 'polypeptide(L)' 'MGVIKNIQGYELLDSRGNPTVYVEVETSSGAKGFGYAPSGASTGKREAVELRDG' A
#
# COMPACT_ATOMS: atom_id res chain seq x y z
N MET A 1 19.35 0.49 -14.90
CA MET A 1 18.09 1.16 -15.29
C MET A 1 16.98 0.50 -14.47
N GLY A 2 16.23 1.26 -13.66
CA GLY A 2 15.32 0.70 -12.63
C GLY A 2 15.52 1.27 -11.22
N VAL A 3 16.31 2.33 -11.06
CA VAL A 3 16.47 3.00 -9.76
C VAL A 3 15.15 3.67 -9.40
N ILE A 4 14.65 3.41 -8.19
CA ILE A 4 13.46 4.09 -7.68
C ILE A 4 13.81 5.54 -7.42
N LYS A 5 13.01 6.44 -8.00
CA LYS A 5 13.18 7.89 -7.90
C LYS A 5 12.24 8.50 -6.87
N ASN A 6 11.00 8.02 -6.81
CA ASN A 6 10.01 8.53 -5.87
C ASN A 6 9.08 7.41 -5.39
N ILE A 7 8.62 7.51 -4.14
CA ILE A 7 7.58 6.67 -3.55
C ILE A 7 6.65 7.60 -2.77
N GLN A 8 5.35 7.53 -3.03
CA GLN A 8 4.38 8.32 -2.30
C GLN A 8 3.22 7.45 -1.84
N GLY A 9 2.93 7.52 -0.53
CA GLY A 9 1.84 6.80 0.11
C GLY A 9 0.63 7.70 0.37
N TYR A 10 -0.56 7.09 0.34
CA TYR A 10 -1.84 7.73 0.56
C TYR A 10 -2.74 6.79 1.39
N GLU A 11 -3.65 7.39 2.16
CA GLU A 11 -4.78 6.68 2.75
C GLU A 11 -5.95 6.67 1.76
N LEU A 12 -6.54 5.50 1.55
CA LEU A 12 -7.76 5.28 0.78
C LEU A 12 -8.75 4.44 1.60
N LEU A 13 -9.96 4.25 1.10
CA LEU A 13 -10.94 3.33 1.68
C LEU A 13 -11.00 2.02 0.89
N ASP A 14 -11.04 0.89 1.61
CA ASP A 14 -11.27 -0.43 1.04
C ASP A 14 -12.76 -0.63 0.66
N SER A 15 -13.09 -1.80 0.11
CA SER A 15 -14.47 -2.13 -0.30
C SER A 15 -15.48 -2.21 0.86
N ARG A 16 -15.01 -2.22 2.11
CA ARG A 16 -15.82 -2.19 3.34
C ARG A 16 -15.82 -0.82 4.02
N GLY A 17 -15.16 0.18 3.42
CA GLY A 17 -15.07 1.54 3.96
C GLY A 17 -14.02 1.70 5.06
N ASN A 18 -13.09 0.76 5.24
CA ASN A 18 -11.99 0.90 6.19
C ASN A 18 -10.79 1.59 5.54
N PRO A 19 -10.04 2.43 6.26
CA PRO A 19 -8.77 2.97 5.77
C PRO A 19 -7.81 1.85 5.31
N THR A 20 -7.08 2.08 4.23
CA THR A 20 -6.00 1.22 3.74
C THR A 20 -4.93 2.06 3.03
N VAL A 21 -3.73 1.49 2.87
CA VAL A 21 -2.60 2.15 2.23
C VAL A 21 -2.58 1.89 0.73
N TYR A 22 -2.42 2.96 -0.04
CA TYR A 22 -2.08 2.95 -1.47
C TYR A 22 -0.74 3.63 -1.69
N VAL A 23 0.04 3.11 -2.63
CA VAL A 23 1.39 3.61 -2.92
C VAL A 23 1.57 3.74 -4.42
N GLU A 24 2.14 4.87 -4.84
CA GLU A 24 2.68 5.06 -6.18
C GLU A 24 4.21 5.04 -6.15
N VAL A 25 4.82 4.42 -7.16
CA VAL A 25 6.27 4.33 -7.33
C VAL A 25 6.64 4.84 -8.72
N GLU A 26 7.64 5.73 -8.78
CA GLU A 26 8.24 6.21 -10.03
C GLU A 26 9.72 5.82 -10.08
N THR A 27 10.17 5.29 -11.23
CA THR A 27 11.59 5.00 -11.50
C THR A 27 12.28 6.19 -12.18
N SER A 28 13.61 6.27 -12.10
CA SER A 28 14.39 7.31 -12.78
C SER A 28 14.27 7.26 -14.32
N SER A 29 13.87 6.12 -14.88
CA SER A 29 13.53 5.95 -16.29
C SER A 29 12.10 6.39 -16.66
N GLY A 30 11.33 6.91 -15.71
CA GLY A 30 9.97 7.42 -15.93
C GLY A 30 8.85 6.37 -15.86
N ALA A 31 9.17 5.08 -15.66
CA ALA A 31 8.13 4.08 -15.43
C ALA A 31 7.42 4.35 -14.11
N LYS A 32 6.08 4.22 -14.11
CA LYS A 32 5.20 4.42 -12.97
C LYS A 32 4.36 3.18 -12.72
N GLY A 33 4.12 2.88 -11.46
CA GLY A 33 3.23 1.81 -11.02
C GLY A 33 2.60 2.16 -9.68
N PHE A 34 1.50 1.50 -9.37
CA PHE A 34 0.82 1.67 -8.10
C PHE A 34 0.32 0.34 -7.54
N GLY A 35 0.01 0.33 -6.26
CA GLY A 35 -0.62 -0.80 -5.58
C GLY A 35 -1.31 -0.34 -4.30
N TYR A 36 -2.23 -1.17 -3.81
CA TYR A 36 -2.88 -0.97 -2.51
C TYR A 36 -2.85 -2.27 -1.72
N ALA A 37 -2.83 -2.15 -0.40
CA ALA A 37 -2.94 -3.30 0.50
C ALA A 37 -4.42 -3.69 0.68
N PRO A 38 -4.79 -4.98 0.54
CA PRO A 38 -6.11 -5.44 0.97
C PRO A 38 -6.18 -5.49 2.51
N SER A 39 -7.36 -5.26 3.08
CA SER A 39 -7.61 -5.43 4.51
C SER A 39 -8.38 -6.72 4.77
N GLY A 40 -7.78 -7.64 5.56
CA GLY A 40 -8.39 -8.90 5.94
C GLY A 40 -9.44 -8.74 7.05
N ALA A 41 -10.58 -9.42 6.94
CA ALA A 41 -11.57 -9.47 8.02
C ALA A 41 -11.18 -10.45 9.15
N SER A 42 -10.50 -11.53 8.78
CA SER A 42 -10.04 -12.60 9.67
C SER A 42 -8.54 -12.71 9.50
N THR A 43 -7.79 -12.26 10.50
CA THR A 43 -6.32 -12.34 10.50
C THR A 43 -5.86 -13.46 11.44
N GLY A 44 -5.02 -14.34 10.92
CA GLY A 44 -4.36 -15.36 11.71
C GLY A 44 -3.32 -14.76 12.66
N LYS A 45 -3.15 -15.34 13.85
CA LYS A 45 -2.17 -14.88 14.86
C LYS A 45 -0.70 -14.93 14.43
N ARG A 46 -0.40 -15.51 13.26
CA ARG A 46 0.96 -15.66 12.71
C ARG A 46 1.15 -14.93 11.36
N GLU A 47 0.16 -14.16 10.93
CA GLU A 47 0.28 -13.34 9.72
C GLU A 47 1.13 -12.11 9.98
N ALA A 48 1.64 -11.50 8.90
CA ALA A 48 2.26 -10.19 9.00
C ALA A 48 1.21 -9.18 9.50
N VAL A 49 1.61 -8.34 10.46
CA VAL A 49 0.69 -7.41 11.13
C VAL A 49 0.48 -6.17 10.25
N GLU A 50 -0.79 -5.88 9.95
CA GLU A 50 -1.20 -4.60 9.39
C GLU A 50 -1.20 -3.56 10.52
N LEU A 51 -0.37 -2.52 10.39
CA LEU A 51 -0.32 -1.43 11.36
C LEU A 51 -1.52 -0.51 11.17
N ARG A 52 -2.16 -0.15 12.27
CA ARG A 52 -3.29 0.78 12.34
C ARG A 52 -2.93 1.91 13.30
N ASP A 53 -3.53 3.07 13.11
CA ASP A 53 -3.25 4.25 13.93
C ASP A 53 -3.83 4.17 15.36
N GLY A 54 -4.80 3.27 15.60
CA GLY A 54 -5.48 3.06 16.89
C GLY A 54 -5.03 1.84 17.66
#